data_AF-A0A176ZCC2-F1
#
_entry.id   AF-A0A176ZCC2-F1
#
_cell.length_a   1.000
_cell.length_b   1.000
_cell.length_c   1.000
_cell.angle_alpha   90.00
_cell.angle_beta   90.00
_cell.angle_gamma   90.00
#
_symmetry.space_group_name_H-M   'P 1'
#
loop_
_entity.id
_entity.type
_entity.pdbx_description
1 polymer ?
#
loop_
_entity_poly.entity_id
_entity_poly.type
_entity_poly.pdbx_seq_one_letter_code
_entity_poly.pdbx_strand_id
1 'polypeptide(L)'
;MAPAPDGCDAELAREPSAFDVLVREIGEDGACEVRAVFWSETSARLKLFGTLALGEHRAKIEREAHSLKSSARSFGYLRLAALALRLERSAATVDDDEFADLLAQMDLAYTTALMQEPQG
;
A
#
# COMPACT_ATOMS: atom_id res chain seq x y z
N MET A 1 -2.29 -20.98 23.96
CA MET A 1 -1.84 -19.58 24.04
C MET A 1 -0.67 -19.44 23.08
N ALA A 2 -0.91 -19.02 21.84
CA ALA A 2 0.19 -18.74 20.90
C ALA A 2 0.74 -17.33 21.22
N PRO A 3 2.07 -17.10 21.12
CA PRO A 3 2.65 -15.82 21.44
C PRO A 3 2.25 -14.78 20.39
N ALA A 4 1.93 -13.58 20.85
CA ALA A 4 1.77 -12.40 20.02
C ALA A 4 3.12 -12.05 19.37
N PRO A 5 3.17 -11.72 18.06
CA PRO A 5 4.30 -10.99 17.52
C PRO A 5 4.20 -9.52 17.92
N ASP A 6 4.75 -9.20 19.09
CA ASP A 6 5.23 -7.86 19.41
C ASP A 6 6.64 -7.74 18.82
N GLY A 7 6.81 -6.95 17.77
CA GLY A 7 8.14 -6.73 17.20
C GLY A 7 8.16 -5.96 15.89
N CYS A 8 7.90 -4.65 15.94
CA CYS A 8 8.47 -3.69 15.00
C CYS A 8 8.37 -4.03 13.48
N ASP A 9 7.17 -4.34 13.01
CA ASP A 9 6.81 -4.61 11.59
C ASP A 9 6.88 -3.37 10.67
N ALA A 10 7.80 -2.44 10.95
CA ALA A 10 8.00 -1.23 10.16
C ALA A 10 9.00 -1.43 8.99
N GLU A 11 9.73 -2.55 9.01
CA GLU A 11 10.80 -2.87 8.04
C GLU A 11 10.41 -3.95 7.03
N LEU A 12 9.44 -4.82 7.36
CA LEU A 12 8.89 -5.76 6.39
C LEU A 12 7.92 -5.05 5.46
N ALA A 13 8.27 -5.00 4.16
CA ALA A 13 7.38 -4.47 3.13
C ALA A 13 6.07 -5.27 3.02
N ARG A 14 6.10 -6.55 3.42
CA ARG A 14 5.01 -7.51 3.33
C ARG A 14 5.01 -8.46 4.53
N GLU A 15 3.84 -8.75 5.08
CA GLU A 15 3.63 -9.82 6.04
C GLU A 15 3.68 -11.19 5.32
N PRO A 16 4.59 -12.10 5.70
CA PRO A 16 4.82 -13.35 4.97
C PRO A 16 3.57 -14.24 4.89
N SER A 17 2.74 -14.26 5.94
CA SER A 17 1.56 -15.12 6.07
C SER A 17 0.29 -14.57 5.42
N ALA A 18 0.24 -13.29 5.06
CA ALA A 18 -1.00 -12.67 4.57
C ALA A 18 -1.47 -13.29 3.24
N PHE A 19 -0.53 -13.67 2.37
CA PHE A 19 -0.87 -14.32 1.11
C PHE A 19 -1.29 -15.77 1.29
N ASP A 20 -0.65 -16.53 2.19
CA ASP A 20 -1.09 -17.87 2.53
C ASP A 20 -2.52 -17.89 3.08
N VAL A 21 -2.89 -16.90 3.89
CA VAL A 21 -4.27 -16.72 4.36
C VAL A 21 -5.20 -16.50 3.17
N LEU A 22 -4.84 -15.60 2.25
CA LEU A 22 -5.61 -15.32 1.04
C LEU A 22 -5.79 -16.58 0.18
N VAL A 23 -4.72 -17.33 -0.08
CA VAL A 23 -4.72 -18.59 -0.85
C VAL A 23 -5.63 -19.63 -0.17
N ARG A 24 -5.66 -19.69 1.17
CA ARG A 24 -6.55 -20.59 1.90
C ARG A 24 -8.03 -20.20 1.82
N GLU A 25 -8.34 -18.91 1.68
CA GLU A 25 -9.73 -18.43 1.61
C GLU A 25 -10.32 -18.49 0.20
N ILE A 26 -9.55 -18.11 -0.83
CA ILE A 26 -10.05 -17.95 -2.20
C ILE A 26 -9.34 -18.84 -3.24
N GLY A 27 -8.40 -19.68 -2.81
CA GLY A 27 -7.56 -20.50 -3.69
C GLY A 27 -6.37 -19.72 -4.27
N GLU A 28 -5.37 -20.44 -4.79
CA GLU A 28 -4.15 -19.85 -5.35
C GLU A 28 -4.44 -18.99 -6.59
N ASP A 29 -5.23 -19.50 -7.54
CA ASP A 29 -5.67 -18.73 -8.72
C ASP A 29 -6.40 -17.46 -8.32
N GLY A 30 -7.36 -17.57 -7.39
CA GLY A 30 -8.11 -16.42 -6.87
C GLY A 30 -7.18 -15.40 -6.23
N ALA A 31 -6.26 -15.85 -5.37
CA ALA A 31 -5.29 -15.00 -4.70
C ALA A 31 -4.34 -14.29 -5.68
N CYS A 32 -3.88 -14.98 -6.73
CA CYS A 32 -3.09 -14.41 -7.80
C CYS A 32 -3.85 -13.35 -8.59
N GLU A 33 -5.11 -13.60 -8.94
CA GLU A 33 -5.96 -12.63 -9.65
C GLU A 33 -6.19 -11.37 -8.82
N VAL A 34 -6.64 -11.48 -7.57
CA VAL A 34 -6.90 -10.30 -6.74
C VAL A 34 -5.62 -9.53 -6.42
N ARG A 35 -4.48 -10.22 -6.31
CA ARG A 35 -3.17 -9.59 -6.14
C ARG A 35 -2.77 -8.82 -7.40
N ALA A 36 -2.96 -9.38 -8.59
CA ALA A 36 -2.66 -8.70 -9.85
C ALA A 36 -3.54 -7.45 -10.06
N VAL A 37 -4.82 -7.54 -9.70
CA VAL A 37 -5.74 -6.40 -9.69
C VAL A 37 -5.26 -5.35 -8.70
N PHE A 38 -4.93 -5.74 -7.47
CA PHE A 38 -4.40 -4.83 -6.45
C PHE A 38 -3.16 -4.06 -6.93
N TRP A 39 -2.22 -4.74 -7.58
CA TRP A 39 -1.03 -4.07 -8.13
C TRP A 39 -1.37 -3.09 -9.23
N SER A 40 -2.25 -3.48 -10.15
CA SER A 40 -2.71 -2.63 -11.24
C SER A 40 -3.40 -1.38 -10.70
N GLU A 41 -4.33 -1.53 -9.76
CA GLU A 41 -5.03 -0.43 -9.11
C GLU A 41 -4.10 0.48 -8.31
N THR A 42 -3.15 -0.09 -7.57
CA THR A 42 -2.17 0.68 -6.79
C THR A 42 -1.30 1.52 -7.72
N SER A 43 -0.77 0.94 -8.79
CA SER A 43 0.04 1.67 -9.78
C SER A 43 -0.75 2.81 -10.45
N ALA A 44 -2.04 2.58 -10.74
CA ALA A 44 -2.91 3.61 -11.31
C ALA A 44 -3.18 4.75 -10.32
N ARG A 45 -3.38 4.44 -9.03
CA ARG A 45 -3.54 5.45 -7.97
C ARG A 45 -2.27 6.26 -7.73
N LEU A 46 -1.10 5.65 -7.72
CA LEU A 46 0.17 6.37 -7.59
C LEU A 46 0.38 7.35 -8.75
N LYS A 47 0.10 6.92 -9.98
CA LYS A 47 0.13 7.79 -11.16
C LYS A 47 -0.89 8.92 -11.04
N LEU A 48 -2.11 8.62 -10.58
CA LEU A 48 -3.14 9.64 -10.34
C LEU A 48 -2.63 10.70 -9.37
N PHE A 49 -2.05 10.31 -8.23
CA PHE A 49 -1.50 11.26 -7.26
C PHE A 49 -0.44 12.18 -7.86
N GLY A 50 0.46 11.65 -8.70
CA GLY A 50 1.46 12.46 -9.39
C GLY A 50 0.87 13.45 -10.42
N THR A 51 -0.39 13.25 -10.85
CA THR A 51 -1.09 14.17 -11.78
C THR A 51 -2.01 15.17 -11.08
N LEU A 52 -2.36 14.94 -9.80
CA LEU A 52 -3.25 15.82 -9.07
C LEU A 52 -2.46 16.99 -8.46
N ALA A 53 -2.93 18.21 -8.68
CA ALA A 53 -2.46 19.35 -7.90
C ALA A 53 -2.92 19.20 -6.45
N LEU A 54 -1.96 19.09 -5.52
CA LEU A 54 -2.23 18.88 -4.09
C LEU A 54 -3.22 19.91 -3.56
N GLY A 55 -3.02 21.19 -3.86
CA GLY A 55 -3.85 22.30 -3.41
C GLY A 55 -5.33 22.23 -3.82
N GLU A 56 -5.65 21.69 -5.01
CA GLU A 56 -7.02 21.56 -5.50
C GLU A 56 -7.70 20.25 -5.10
N HIS A 57 -6.90 19.23 -4.75
CA HIS A 57 -7.40 17.86 -4.62
C HIS A 57 -7.09 17.19 -3.28
N ARG A 58 -6.75 17.94 -2.22
CA ARG A 58 -6.46 17.40 -0.87
C ARG A 58 -7.50 16.36 -0.40
N ALA A 59 -8.79 16.69 -0.48
CA ALA A 59 -9.87 15.79 -0.05
C ALA A 59 -10.04 14.53 -0.92
N LYS A 60 -9.57 14.56 -2.17
CA LYS A 60 -9.53 13.39 -3.06
C LYS A 60 -8.32 12.53 -2.72
N ILE A 61 -7.16 13.16 -2.52
CA ILE A 61 -5.91 12.49 -2.12
C ILE A 61 -6.11 11.73 -0.81
N GLU A 62 -6.71 12.36 0.20
CA GLU A 62 -7.01 11.73 1.48
C GLU A 62 -7.88 10.47 1.33
N ARG A 63 -8.96 10.55 0.54
CA ARG A 63 -9.88 9.41 0.31
C ARG A 63 -9.22 8.25 -0.44
N GLU A 64 -8.43 8.59 -1.46
CA GLU A 64 -7.70 7.60 -2.24
C GLU A 64 -6.60 6.95 -1.41
N ALA A 65 -5.91 7.71 -0.56
CA ALA A 65 -4.92 7.20 0.39
C ALA A 65 -5.56 6.30 1.45
N HIS A 66 -6.73 6.68 1.98
CA HIS A 66 -7.51 5.86 2.90
C HIS A 66 -7.91 4.51 2.29
N SER A 67 -8.38 4.53 1.05
CA SER A 67 -8.75 3.32 0.31
C SER A 67 -7.53 2.42 0.06
N LEU A 68 -6.43 3.00 -0.40
CA LEU A 68 -5.17 2.28 -0.63
C LEU A 68 -4.63 1.65 0.66
N LYS A 69 -4.67 2.37 1.79
CA LYS A 69 -4.27 1.85 3.11
C LYS A 69 -5.05 0.60 3.49
N SER A 70 -6.38 0.62 3.33
CA SER A 70 -7.22 -0.53 3.65
C SER A 70 -6.88 -1.73 2.77
N SER A 71 -6.80 -1.53 1.44
CA SER A 71 -6.45 -2.60 0.53
C SER A 71 -5.06 -3.17 0.84
N ALA A 72 -4.05 -2.30 1.03
CA ALA A 72 -2.69 -2.72 1.36
C ALA A 72 -2.62 -3.56 2.64
N ARG A 73 -3.39 -3.21 3.68
CA ARG A 73 -3.49 -4.03 4.91
C ARG A 73 -4.11 -5.40 4.64
N SER A 74 -5.16 -5.48 3.83
CA SER A 74 -5.80 -6.76 3.51
C SER A 74 -4.86 -7.75 2.83
N PHE A 75 -3.91 -7.24 2.03
CA PHE A 75 -2.88 -8.07 1.37
C PHE A 75 -1.58 -8.21 2.19
N GLY A 76 -1.50 -7.59 3.36
CA GLY A 76 -0.30 -7.62 4.22
C GLY A 76 0.83 -6.69 3.82
N TYR A 77 0.62 -5.72 2.91
CA TYR A 77 1.64 -4.74 2.53
C TYR A 77 1.73 -3.60 3.57
N LEU A 78 2.31 -3.91 4.73
CA LEU A 78 2.34 -3.02 5.89
C LEU A 78 3.05 -1.70 5.60
N ARG A 79 4.16 -1.74 4.85
CA ARG A 79 4.92 -0.53 4.49
C ARG A 79 4.11 0.42 3.60
N LEU A 80 3.44 -0.13 2.58
CA LEU A 80 2.58 0.65 1.69
C LEU A 80 1.38 1.22 2.46
N ALA A 81 0.77 0.42 3.35
CA ALA A 81 -0.31 0.87 4.22
C ALA A 81 0.12 2.01 5.17
N ALA A 82 1.33 1.93 5.74
CA ALA A 82 1.87 2.96 6.62
C ALA A 82 2.12 4.28 5.88
N LEU A 83 2.66 4.23 4.67
CA LEU A 83 2.86 5.41 3.82
C LEU A 83 1.53 6.01 3.37
N ALA A 84 0.56 5.19 2.98
CA ALA A 84 -0.78 5.64 2.64
C ALA A 84 -1.50 6.30 3.84
N LEU A 85 -1.35 5.77 5.04
CA LEU A 85 -1.85 6.40 6.27
C LEU A 85 -1.16 7.75 6.55
N ARG A 86 0.15 7.83 6.31
CA ARG A 86 0.90 9.09 6.47
C ARG A 86 0.38 10.13 5.49
N LEU A 87 0.19 9.76 4.23
CA LEU A 87 -0.41 10.61 3.21
C LEU A 87 -1.84 11.05 3.55
N GLU A 88 -2.70 10.13 4.00
CA GLU A 88 -4.06 10.42 4.47
C GLU A 88 -4.05 11.50 5.56
N ARG A 89 -3.15 11.39 6.54
CA ARG A 89 -3.08 12.33 7.68
C ARG A 89 -2.40 13.65 7.33
N SER A 90 -1.43 13.63 6.43
CA SER A 90 -0.66 14.82 6.06
C SER A 90 -1.27 15.57 4.88
N ALA A 91 -2.18 14.97 4.09
CA ALA A 91 -2.78 15.58 2.90
C ALA A 91 -3.38 16.97 3.13
N ALA A 92 -3.79 17.31 4.35
CA ALA A 92 -4.30 18.63 4.71
C ALA A 92 -3.22 19.70 4.90
N THR A 93 -2.01 19.33 5.32
CA THR A 93 -0.95 20.26 5.77
C THR A 93 0.36 20.14 5.01
N VAL A 94 0.56 19.02 4.31
CA VAL A 94 1.76 18.72 3.52
C VAL A 94 1.89 19.74 2.39
N ASP A 95 3.14 20.13 2.10
CA ASP A 95 3.49 20.93 0.92
C ASP A 95 3.76 20.03 -0.30
N ASP A 96 3.99 20.65 -1.45
CA ASP A 96 4.19 19.91 -2.70
C ASP A 96 5.48 19.07 -2.71
N ASP A 97 6.54 19.52 -2.02
CA ASP A 97 7.83 18.81 -1.93
C ASP A 97 7.71 17.57 -1.03
N GLU A 98 7.11 17.73 0.15
CA GLU A 98 6.83 16.62 1.06
C GLU A 98 5.83 15.61 0.44
N PHE A 99 4.86 16.09 -0.35
CA PHE A 99 3.93 15.22 -1.07
C PHE A 99 4.66 14.41 -2.14
N ALA A 100 5.53 15.05 -2.93
CA ALA A 100 6.35 14.36 -3.93
C ALA A 100 7.29 13.31 -3.28
N ASP A 101 7.90 13.63 -2.14
CA ASP A 101 8.74 12.69 -1.38
C ASP A 101 7.94 11.49 -0.87
N LEU A 102 6.72 11.72 -0.34
CA LEU A 102 5.82 10.64 0.07
C LEU A 102 5.44 9.73 -1.10
N LEU A 103 5.13 10.30 -2.27
CA LEU A 103 4.83 9.52 -3.46
C LEU A 103 6.04 8.69 -3.93
N ALA A 104 7.25 9.26 -3.89
CA ALA A 104 8.46 8.52 -4.22
C ALA A 104 8.71 7.36 -3.24
N GLN A 105 8.47 7.57 -1.94
CA GLN A 105 8.56 6.49 -0.94
C GLN A 105 7.51 5.40 -1.18
N MET A 106 6.30 5.76 -1.58
CA MET A 106 5.22 4.80 -1.90
C MET A 106 5.56 3.97 -3.14
N ASP A 107 6.11 4.60 -4.18
CA ASP A 107 6.56 3.92 -5.39
C ASP A 107 7.69 2.94 -5.08
N LEU A 108 8.69 3.36 -4.29
CA LEU A 108 9.77 2.49 -3.84
C LEU A 108 9.26 1.30 -3.02
N ALA A 109 8.32 1.53 -2.10
CA ALA A 109 7.70 0.45 -1.33
C ALA A 109 6.93 -0.53 -2.21
N TYR A 110 6.21 -0.02 -3.21
CA TYR A 110 5.50 -0.82 -4.21
C TYR A 110 6.47 -1.68 -5.03
N THR A 111 7.54 -1.11 -5.59
CA THR A 111 8.54 -1.86 -6.37
C THR A 111 9.28 -2.88 -5.50
N THR A 112 9.61 -2.53 -4.25
CA THR A 112 10.26 -3.45 -3.31
C THR A 112 9.36 -4.64 -3.00
N ALA A 113 8.08 -4.40 -2.73
CA ALA A 113 7.13 -5.46 -2.46
C ALA A 113 6.91 -6.36 -3.71
N LEU A 114 6.85 -5.78 -4.91
CA LEU A 114 6.82 -6.54 -6.17
C LEU A 114 8.06 -7.43 -6.36
N MET A 115 9.26 -6.95 -6.02
CA MET A 115 10.49 -7.76 -6.13
C MET A 115 10.55 -8.90 -5.10
N GLN A 116 9.88 -8.74 -3.96
CA GLN A 116 9.75 -9.76 -2.93
C GLN A 116 8.64 -10.77 -3.21
N GLU A 117 7.82 -10.55 -4.26
CA GLU A 117 6.85 -11.54 -4.67
C GLU A 117 7.58 -12.79 -5.17
N PRO A 118 7.28 -13.98 -4.62
CA PRO A 118 7.77 -15.21 -5.21
C PRO A 118 7.25 -15.29 -6.64
N GLN A 119 8.17 -15.50 -7.57
CA GLN A 119 7.87 -15.88 -8.95
C GLN A 119 7.27 -17.30 -8.88
N GLY A 120 5.96 -17.36 -8.61
CA GLY A 120 5.17 -18.57 -8.79
C GLY A 120 5.01 -18.85 -10.27
#